data_AF-A0A352DNI7-F1
#
_entry.id   AF-A0A352DNI7-F1
#
_cell.length_a   1.000
_cell.length_b   1.000
_cell.length_c   1.000
_cell.angle_alpha   90.00
_cell.angle_beta   90.00
_cell.angle_gamma   90.00
#
_symmetry.space_group_name_H-M   'P 1'
#
loop_
_entity.id
_entity.type
_entity.pdbx_description
1 polymer ?
#
loop_
_entity_poly.entity_id
_entity_poly.type
_entity_poly.pdbx_seq_one_letter_code
_entity_poly.pdbx_strand_id
1 'polypeptide(L)'
;MTDKKHAIISILQQNARISDAALGAVLGMSAEEAAAEIRKLEDAGVIKGYSVILDDEIYDKSLVYATIELKVTPQRDCGFDDIAKTIMMYDEVESVTLMSGSYDLAVEVKGTNLKDIALFVSERLSTIDGVLSTATHFILKKYKEKGIFIDKEEPDERGLC
;
A
#
# COMPACT_ATOMS: atom_id res chain seq x y z
N MET A 1 27.87 5.50 7.66
CA MET A 1 27.14 6.06 6.49
C MET A 1 25.82 5.35 6.23
N THR A 2 25.77 4.01 6.29
CA THR A 2 24.53 3.23 6.14
C THR A 2 23.47 3.57 7.19
N ASP A 3 23.90 3.84 8.43
CA ASP A 3 23.03 4.13 9.58
C ASP A 3 22.16 5.40 9.39
N LYS A 4 22.79 6.50 8.94
CA LYS A 4 22.09 7.77 8.69
C LYS A 4 21.02 7.66 7.60
N LYS A 5 21.25 6.87 6.53
CA LYS A 5 20.24 6.62 5.48
C LYS A 5 19.02 5.89 6.03
N HIS A 6 19.23 4.85 6.84
CA HIS A 6 18.14 4.10 7.46
C HIS A 6 17.34 4.98 8.42
N ALA A 7 18.02 5.86 9.17
CA ALA A 7 17.37 6.81 10.05
C ALA A 7 16.51 7.83 9.28
N ILE A 8 17.01 8.39 8.16
CA ILE A 8 16.23 9.28 7.28
C ILE A 8 14.96 8.57 6.78
N ILE A 9 15.10 7.35 6.25
CA ILE A 9 13.96 6.59 5.71
C ILE A 9 12.94 6.30 6.81
N SER A 10 13.39 5.87 7.99
CA SER A 10 12.52 5.59 9.14
C SER A 10 11.71 6.83 9.56
N ILE A 11 12.35 8.01 9.60
CA ILE A 11 11.67 9.26 9.93
C ILE A 11 10.68 9.65 8.83
N LEU A 12 11.06 9.55 7.56
CA LEU A 12 10.18 9.88 6.43
C LEU A 12 8.97 8.94 6.31
N GLN A 13 9.13 7.67 6.67
CA GLN A 13 8.01 6.72 6.72
C GLN A 13 6.98 7.09 7.78
N GLN A 14 7.40 7.72 8.88
CA GLN A 14 6.50 8.20 9.92
C GLN A 14 5.93 9.59 9.61
N ASN A 15 6.76 10.48 9.06
CA ASN A 15 6.37 11.84 8.69
C ASN A 15 7.11 12.29 7.43
N ALA A 16 6.46 12.06 6.30
CA ALA A 16 6.95 12.49 4.99
C ALA A 16 7.04 14.03 4.83
N ARG A 17 6.39 14.82 5.69
CA ARG A 17 6.35 16.29 5.63
C ARG A 17 7.35 16.96 6.59
N ILE A 18 8.25 16.21 7.21
CA ILE A 18 9.28 16.80 8.07
C ILE A 18 10.15 17.77 7.27
N SER A 19 10.40 18.96 7.81
CA SER A 19 11.30 19.93 7.18
C SER A 19 12.75 19.45 7.25
N ASP A 20 13.55 19.77 6.23
CA ASP A 20 14.97 19.43 6.18
C ASP A 20 15.76 19.93 7.39
N ALA A 21 15.39 21.11 7.92
CA ALA A 21 16.01 21.67 9.12
C ALA A 21 15.73 20.84 10.38
N ALA A 22 14.48 20.39 10.56
CA ALA A 22 14.10 19.52 11.68
C ALA A 22 14.74 18.13 11.54
N LEU A 23 14.76 17.57 10.32
CA LEU A 23 15.42 16.29 10.05
C LEU A 23 16.93 16.37 10.34
N GLY A 24 17.57 17.47 9.92
CA GLY A 24 18.98 17.75 10.20
C GLY A 24 19.28 17.86 11.69
N ALA A 25 18.43 18.57 12.43
CA ALA A 25 18.55 18.70 13.88
C ALA A 25 18.44 17.35 14.61
N VAL A 26 17.51 16.48 14.19
CA VAL A 26 17.32 15.15 14.78
C VAL A 26 18.51 14.23 14.51
N LEU A 27 19.11 14.31 13.32
CA LEU A 27 20.17 13.40 12.87
C LEU A 27 21.60 13.96 13.01
N GLY A 28 21.75 15.15 13.57
CA GLY A 28 23.04 15.83 13.72
C GLY A 28 23.72 16.09 12.37
N MET A 29 22.98 16.65 11.42
CA MET A 29 23.46 17.07 10.08
C MET A 29 22.88 18.44 9.72
N SER A 30 23.48 19.11 8.74
CA SER A 30 22.92 20.37 8.24
C SER A 30 21.62 20.12 7.46
N ALA A 31 20.77 21.15 7.32
CA ALA A 31 19.56 21.06 6.51
C ALA A 31 19.88 20.74 5.03
N GLU A 32 20.98 21.31 4.51
CA GLU A 32 21.44 21.08 3.15
C GLU A 32 21.93 19.64 2.95
N GLU A 33 22.63 19.06 3.94
CA GLU A 33 23.06 17.66 3.92
C GLU A 33 21.86 16.71 3.94
N ALA A 34 20.83 17.01 4.76
CA ALA A 34 19.60 16.24 4.82
C ALA A 34 18.86 16.26 3.47
N ALA A 35 18.66 17.44 2.89
CA ALA A 35 18.01 17.60 1.59
C ALA A 35 18.78 16.89 0.46
N ALA A 36 20.12 17.00 0.47
CA ALA A 36 20.96 16.33 -0.52
C ALA A 36 20.85 14.81 -0.41
N GLU A 37 20.74 14.25 0.80
CA GLU A 37 20.63 12.82 0.99
C GLU A 37 19.25 12.27 0.62
N ILE A 38 18.17 13.00 0.92
CA ILE A 38 16.82 12.67 0.44
C ILE A 38 16.81 12.62 -1.09
N ARG A 39 17.34 13.66 -1.74
CA ARG A 39 17.39 13.72 -3.20
C ARG A 39 18.18 12.57 -3.82
N LYS A 40 19.29 12.16 -3.20
CA LYS A 40 20.01 10.95 -3.65
C LYS A 40 19.17 9.68 -3.53
N LEU A 41 18.35 9.55 -2.49
CA LEU A 41 17.46 8.40 -2.30
C LEU A 41 16.32 8.39 -3.33
N GLU A 42 15.81 9.56 -3.70
CA GLU A 42 14.84 9.74 -4.78
C GLU A 42 15.46 9.41 -6.14
N ASP A 43 16.62 10.00 -6.46
CA ASP A 43 17.34 9.81 -7.72
C ASP A 43 17.80 8.35 -7.90
N ALA A 44 18.18 7.67 -6.81
CA ALA A 44 18.50 6.25 -6.82
C ALA A 44 17.25 5.35 -6.93
N GLY A 45 16.05 5.92 -6.87
CA GLY A 45 14.79 5.20 -6.92
C GLY A 45 14.52 4.34 -5.68
N VAL A 46 15.18 4.62 -4.56
CA VAL A 46 14.89 4.00 -3.26
C VAL A 46 13.58 4.56 -2.70
N ILE A 47 13.40 5.88 -2.80
CA ILE A 47 12.10 6.52 -2.57
C ILE A 47 11.37 6.56 -3.91
N LYS A 48 10.22 5.88 -3.98
CA LYS A 48 9.38 5.86 -5.20
C LYS A 48 8.31 6.94 -5.22
N GLY A 49 7.97 7.49 -4.06
CA GLY A 49 6.96 8.53 -3.92
C GLY A 49 6.52 8.69 -2.47
N TYR A 50 5.60 9.64 -2.27
CA TYR A 50 5.02 9.97 -0.98
C TYR A 50 3.50 9.81 -1.07
N SER A 51 2.91 9.09 -0.11
CA SER A 51 1.46 8.83 -0.04
C SER A 51 0.85 9.40 1.23
N VAL A 52 -0.39 9.85 1.15
CA VAL A 52 -1.19 10.25 2.32
C VAL A 52 -1.97 9.04 2.82
N ILE A 53 -2.03 8.87 4.14
CA ILE A 53 -2.93 7.92 4.79
C ILE A 53 -4.17 8.69 5.26
N LEU A 54 -5.35 8.22 4.87
CA LEU A 54 -6.62 8.86 5.14
C LEU A 54 -7.45 8.02 6.09
N ASP A 55 -8.25 8.69 6.91
CA ASP A 55 -9.40 8.07 7.56
C ASP A 55 -10.58 8.18 6.60
N ASP A 56 -10.82 7.10 5.86
CA ASP A 56 -11.88 7.03 4.85
C ASP A 56 -13.28 7.15 5.47
N GLU A 57 -13.48 6.75 6.74
CA GLU A 57 -14.78 6.92 7.40
C GLU A 57 -15.11 8.39 7.64
N ILE A 58 -14.10 9.25 7.76
CA ILE A 58 -14.27 10.71 7.88
C ILE A 58 -14.27 11.38 6.51
N TYR A 59 -13.37 10.95 5.62
CA TYR A 59 -13.17 11.59 4.32
C TYR A 59 -14.27 11.24 3.31
N ASP A 60 -14.53 9.95 3.10
CA ASP A 60 -15.51 9.46 2.12
C ASP A 60 -16.03 8.07 2.49
N LYS A 61 -17.21 8.06 3.13
CA LYS A 61 -17.91 6.85 3.58
C LYS A 61 -18.42 5.96 2.45
N SER A 62 -18.36 6.41 1.20
CA SER A 62 -18.76 5.59 0.05
C SER A 62 -17.66 4.64 -0.40
N LEU A 63 -16.42 4.84 0.03
CA LEU A 63 -15.31 4.00 -0.38
C LEU A 63 -15.40 2.61 0.26
N VAL A 64 -15.25 1.60 -0.58
CA VAL A 64 -15.20 0.19 -0.19
C VAL A 64 -13.86 -0.37 -0.63
N TYR A 65 -13.19 -1.06 0.28
CA TYR A 65 -11.92 -1.73 0.00
C TYR A 65 -12.10 -3.23 0.06
N ALA A 66 -11.38 -3.95 -0.80
CA ALA A 66 -11.34 -5.40 -0.75
C ALA A 66 -9.95 -5.92 -1.06
N THR A 67 -9.61 -7.05 -0.45
CA THR A 67 -8.47 -7.89 -0.83
C THR A 67 -8.99 -9.05 -1.65
N ILE A 68 -8.44 -9.23 -2.85
CA ILE A 68 -8.80 -10.29 -3.76
C ILE A 68 -7.62 -11.25 -3.86
N GLU A 69 -7.84 -12.48 -3.43
CA GLU A 69 -6.92 -13.59 -3.64
C GLU A 69 -7.14 -14.13 -5.05
N LEU A 70 -6.08 -14.19 -5.84
CA LEU A 70 -6.08 -14.76 -7.18
C LEU A 70 -5.20 -15.99 -7.22
N LYS A 71 -5.80 -17.10 -7.64
CA LYS A 71 -5.08 -18.30 -8.03
C LYS A 71 -4.90 -18.31 -9.52
N VAL A 72 -3.66 -18.44 -9.98
CA VAL A 72 -3.34 -18.31 -11.41
C VAL A 72 -2.41 -19.42 -11.86
N THR A 73 -2.48 -19.75 -13.14
CA THR A 73 -1.52 -20.65 -13.77
C THR A 73 -0.36 -19.81 -14.30
N PRO A 74 0.89 -20.06 -13.88
CA PRO A 74 2.04 -19.32 -14.40
C PRO A 74 2.19 -19.60 -15.90
N GLN A 75 2.49 -18.55 -16.67
CA GLN A 75 2.77 -18.68 -18.09
C GLN A 75 4.18 -19.22 -18.32
N ARG A 76 4.36 -19.98 -19.40
CA ARG A 76 5.59 -20.75 -19.66
C ARG A 76 6.85 -19.89 -19.78
N ASP A 77 6.72 -18.69 -20.34
CA ASP A 77 7.84 -17.80 -20.65
C ASP A 77 7.96 -16.61 -19.67
N CYS A 78 6.85 -16.21 -19.04
CA CYS A 78 6.78 -14.99 -18.22
C CYS A 78 6.30 -15.23 -16.78
N GLY A 79 6.00 -16.47 -16.40
CA GLY A 79 5.56 -16.81 -15.04
C GLY A 79 4.30 -16.07 -14.62
N PHE A 80 4.35 -15.41 -13.45
CA PHE A 80 3.25 -14.62 -12.88
C PHE A 80 3.25 -13.16 -13.34
N ASP A 81 4.36 -12.70 -13.91
CA ASP A 81 4.63 -11.28 -14.15
C ASP A 81 3.66 -10.68 -15.16
N ASP A 82 3.28 -11.41 -16.20
CA ASP A 82 2.38 -10.90 -17.24
C ASP A 82 0.96 -10.67 -16.72
N ILE A 83 0.48 -11.57 -15.86
CA ILE A 83 -0.81 -11.42 -15.19
C ILE A 83 -0.74 -10.24 -14.21
N ALA A 84 0.31 -10.17 -13.39
CA ALA A 84 0.50 -9.06 -12.45
C ALA A 84 0.59 -7.70 -13.17
N LYS A 85 1.32 -7.61 -14.29
CA LYS A 85 1.42 -6.42 -15.15
C LYS A 85 0.07 -6.01 -15.73
N THR A 86 -0.76 -6.98 -16.08
CA THR A 86 -2.10 -6.69 -16.61
C THR A 86 -2.98 -6.10 -15.50
N ILE A 87 -2.95 -6.71 -14.31
CA ILE A 87 -3.78 -6.30 -13.17
C ILE A 87 -3.38 -4.91 -12.65
N MET A 88 -2.08 -4.61 -12.55
CA MET A 88 -1.61 -3.31 -12.04
C MET A 88 -1.98 -2.11 -12.93
N MET A 89 -2.47 -2.33 -14.15
CA MET A 89 -2.91 -1.27 -15.05
C MET A 89 -4.35 -0.83 -14.82
N TYR A 90 -5.08 -1.50 -13.91
CA TYR A 90 -6.46 -1.15 -13.57
C TYR A 90 -6.50 -0.05 -12.50
N ASP A 91 -7.32 0.98 -12.74
CA ASP A 91 -7.47 2.12 -11.82
C ASP A 91 -8.07 1.73 -10.47
N GLU A 92 -8.86 0.65 -10.44
CA GLU A 92 -9.45 0.11 -9.21
C GLU A 92 -8.42 -0.60 -8.32
N VAL A 93 -7.24 -0.92 -8.85
CA VAL A 93 -6.18 -1.68 -8.16
C VAL A 93 -5.21 -0.74 -7.48
N GLU A 94 -5.14 -0.81 -6.15
CA GLU A 94 -4.22 -0.03 -5.32
C GLU A 94 -2.88 -0.76 -5.14
N SER A 95 -2.89 -2.10 -5.08
CA SER A 95 -1.66 -2.90 -4.99
C SER A 95 -1.82 -4.31 -5.54
N VAL A 96 -0.71 -4.90 -6.01
CA VAL A 96 -0.61 -6.30 -6.46
C VAL A 96 0.66 -6.91 -5.86
N THR A 97 0.52 -8.04 -5.19
CA THR A 97 1.64 -8.72 -4.51
C THR A 97 1.66 -10.21 -4.83
N LEU A 98 2.84 -10.75 -5.15
CA LEU A 98 3.06 -12.20 -5.29
C LEU A 98 3.23 -12.85 -3.92
N MET A 99 2.43 -13.88 -3.66
CA MET A 99 2.31 -14.55 -2.38
C MET A 99 2.85 -15.98 -2.46
N SER A 100 3.50 -16.43 -1.39
CA SER A 100 3.91 -17.84 -1.24
C SER A 100 2.79 -18.73 -0.69
N GLY A 101 1.57 -18.21 -0.52
CA GLY A 101 0.47 -18.80 0.24
C GLY A 101 -0.41 -19.77 -0.55
N SER A 102 -1.68 -19.89 -0.14
CA SER A 102 -2.69 -20.74 -0.80
C SER A 102 -3.16 -20.21 -2.16
N TYR A 103 -2.79 -18.97 -2.46
CA TYR A 103 -3.06 -18.23 -3.67
C TYR A 103 -1.77 -17.53 -4.12
N ASP A 104 -1.72 -17.17 -5.39
CA ASP A 104 -0.50 -16.70 -6.03
C ASP A 104 -0.38 -15.18 -5.99
N LEU A 105 -1.48 -14.44 -6.20
CA LEU A 105 -1.48 -12.97 -6.17
C LEU A 105 -2.51 -12.44 -5.16
N ALA A 106 -2.10 -11.50 -4.30
CA ALA A 106 -3.00 -10.63 -3.53
C ALA A 106 -3.21 -9.33 -4.31
N VAL A 107 -4.45 -8.92 -4.49
CA VAL A 107 -4.79 -7.63 -5.12
C VAL A 107 -5.63 -6.81 -4.15
N GLU A 108 -5.15 -5.64 -3.78
CA GLU A 108 -5.96 -4.69 -3.02
C GLU A 108 -6.67 -3.75 -3.98
N VAL A 109 -7.98 -3.63 -3.82
CA VAL A 109 -8.83 -2.79 -4.67
C VAL A 109 -9.62 -1.79 -3.86
N LYS A 110 -9.96 -0.67 -4.52
CA LYS A 110 -10.88 0.35 -4.02
C LYS A 110 -12.02 0.55 -5.01
N GLY A 111 -13.24 0.64 -4.50
CA GLY A 111 -14.45 0.91 -5.29
C GLY A 111 -15.45 1.78 -4.54
N THR A 112 -16.54 2.18 -5.20
CA THR A 112 -17.58 3.05 -4.59
C THR A 112 -18.73 2.28 -3.94
N ASN A 113 -18.81 0.98 -4.21
CA ASN A 113 -19.77 0.08 -3.59
C ASN A 113 -19.36 -1.39 -3.82
N LEU A 114 -20.03 -2.32 -3.13
CA LEU A 114 -19.76 -3.76 -3.25
C LEU A 114 -20.03 -4.32 -4.64
N LYS A 115 -21.03 -3.78 -5.35
CA LYS A 115 -21.43 -4.25 -6.68
C LYS A 115 -20.38 -3.91 -7.72
N ASP A 116 -19.77 -2.73 -7.64
CA ASP A 116 -18.68 -2.32 -8.53
C ASP A 116 -17.49 -3.27 -8.40
N ILE A 117 -17.09 -3.61 -7.16
CA ILE A 117 -16.00 -4.56 -6.90
C ILE A 117 -16.37 -5.96 -7.42
N ALA A 118 -17.61 -6.42 -7.19
CA ALA A 118 -18.06 -7.71 -7.70
C ALA A 118 -18.07 -7.76 -9.24
N LEU A 119 -18.44 -6.66 -9.89
CA LEU A 119 -18.41 -6.53 -11.35
C LEU A 119 -16.96 -6.54 -11.87
N PHE A 120 -16.08 -5.78 -11.22
CA PHE A 120 -14.65 -5.77 -11.52
C PHE A 120 -14.04 -7.18 -11.44
N VAL A 121 -14.34 -7.93 -10.37
CA VAL A 121 -13.87 -9.31 -10.21
C VAL A 121 -14.41 -10.22 -11.31
N SER A 122 -15.71 -10.18 -11.58
CA SER A 122 -16.35 -11.12 -12.51
C SER A 122 -16.08 -10.81 -13.98
N GLU A 123 -16.05 -9.54 -14.36
CA GLU A 123 -15.91 -9.12 -15.76
C GLU A 123 -14.46 -8.82 -16.16
N ARG A 124 -13.59 -8.42 -15.23
CA ARG A 124 -12.20 -8.00 -15.53
C ARG A 124 -11.14 -8.94 -14.99
N LEU A 125 -11.21 -9.39 -13.74
CA LEU A 125 -10.19 -10.28 -13.18
C LEU A 125 -10.41 -11.74 -13.60
N SER A 126 -11.63 -12.24 -13.47
CA SER A 126 -11.96 -13.65 -13.77
C SER A 126 -11.87 -13.99 -15.25
N THR A 127 -11.84 -12.97 -16.12
CA THR A 127 -11.75 -13.14 -17.57
C THR A 127 -10.31 -13.14 -18.08
N ILE A 128 -9.32 -12.85 -17.22
CA ILE A 128 -7.91 -12.89 -17.58
C ILE A 128 -7.49 -14.35 -17.80
N ASP A 129 -6.85 -14.61 -18.93
CA ASP A 129 -6.32 -15.94 -19.23
C ASP A 129 -5.29 -16.37 -18.18
N GLY A 130 -5.43 -17.60 -17.70
CA GLY A 130 -4.62 -18.14 -16.61
C GLY A 130 -5.19 -17.91 -15.21
N VAL A 131 -6.25 -17.11 -15.00
CA VAL A 131 -6.92 -17.01 -13.70
C VAL A 131 -7.81 -18.25 -13.47
N LEU A 132 -7.54 -18.97 -12.38
CA LEU A 132 -8.25 -20.22 -12.03
C LEU A 132 -9.41 -19.97 -11.07
N SER A 133 -9.20 -19.09 -10.09
CA SER A 133 -10.22 -18.77 -9.08
C SER A 133 -9.88 -17.47 -8.38
N THR A 134 -10.93 -16.79 -7.91
CA THR A 134 -10.82 -15.55 -7.14
C THR A 134 -11.55 -15.71 -5.80
N ALA A 135 -10.98 -15.22 -4.70
CA ALA A 135 -11.69 -15.06 -3.43
C ALA A 135 -11.62 -13.60 -2.97
N THR A 136 -12.77 -13.00 -2.66
CA THR A 136 -12.86 -11.58 -2.32
C THR A 136 -13.17 -11.40 -0.85
N HIS A 137 -12.35 -10.61 -0.17
CA HIS A 137 -12.47 -10.27 1.24
C HIS A 137 -12.65 -8.77 1.38
N PHE A 138 -13.86 -8.35 1.75
CA PHE A 138 -14.11 -6.93 2.00
C PHE A 138 -13.48 -6.48 3.32
N ILE A 139 -12.79 -5.35 3.28
CA ILE A 139 -12.20 -4.74 4.47
C ILE A 139 -13.32 -4.00 5.21
N LEU A 140 -13.62 -4.46 6.42
CA LEU A 140 -14.68 -3.89 7.24
C LEU A 140 -14.22 -2.69 8.05
N LYS A 141 -12.98 -2.73 8.56
CA LYS A 141 -12.37 -1.65 9.35
C LYS A 141 -10.85 -1.73 9.26
N LYS A 142 -10.20 -0.58 9.09
CA LYS A 142 -8.75 -0.44 9.20
C LYS A 142 -8.42 0.15 10.57
N TYR A 143 -7.70 -0.61 11.40
CA TYR A 143 -7.24 -0.10 12.70
C TYR A 143 -5.94 0.71 12.58
N LYS A 144 -5.07 0.31 11.67
CA LYS A 144 -3.73 0.88 11.48
C LYS A 144 -3.29 0.68 10.04
N GLU A 145 -2.70 1.71 9.44
CA GLU A 145 -2.19 1.67 8.07
C GLU A 145 -0.79 2.31 8.00
N LYS A 146 0.17 1.60 7.40
CA LYS A 146 1.59 2.03 7.26
C LYS A 146 2.22 2.60 8.54
N GLY A 147 1.90 2.03 9.70
CA GLY A 147 2.44 2.49 10.99
C GLY A 147 1.60 3.56 11.70
N ILE A 148 0.59 4.12 11.02
CA ILE A 148 -0.28 5.19 11.52
C ILE A 148 -1.59 4.58 12.01
N PHE A 149 -1.99 4.90 13.24
CA PHE A 149 -3.29 4.50 13.79
C PHE A 149 -4.40 5.31 13.10
N ILE A 150 -5.37 4.62 12.52
CA ILE A 150 -6.54 5.24 11.86
C ILE A 150 -7.60 5.53 12.91
N ASP A 151 -7.89 4.52 13.72
CA ASP A 151 -8.82 4.67 14.83
C ASP A 151 -8.14 5.42 15.98
N LYS A 152 -8.77 6.50 16.42
CA LYS A 152 -8.46 7.16 17.69
C LYS A 152 -9.45 6.70 18.74
N GLU A 153 -9.49 5.40 19.02
CA GLU A 153 -9.97 5.01 20.34
C GLU A 153 -8.91 5.51 21.33
N GLU A 154 -9.24 6.59 22.05
CA GLU A 154 -8.62 6.79 23.36
C GLU A 154 -8.75 5.46 24.10
N PRO A 155 -7.65 4.88 24.62
CA PRO A 155 -7.76 3.62 25.35
C PRO A 155 -8.79 3.85 26.45
N ASP A 156 -9.94 3.15 26.40
CA ASP A 156 -10.91 3.18 27.48
C ASP A 156 -10.11 2.95 28.77
N GLU A 157 -10.18 3.88 29.73
CA GLU A 157 -9.45 3.82 31.00
C GLU A 157 -9.69 2.49 31.76
N ARG A 158 -10.65 1.68 31.29
CA ARG A 158 -11.01 0.36 31.81
C ARG A 158 -10.34 -0.83 31.10
N GLY A 159 -9.53 -0.62 30.07
CA GLY A 159 -8.71 -1.67 29.44
C GLY A 159 -9.50 -2.86 28.88
N LEU A 160 -10.76 -2.66 28.54
CA LEU A 160 -11.64 -3.67 27.98
C LEU A 160 -12.22 -3.10 26.69
N CYS A 161 -11.90 -3.77 25.59
CA CYS A 161 -12.54 -3.61 24.29
C CYS A 161 -14.03 -3.97 24.35
#